data_AF-A0A084G698-F1
#
_entry.id   AF-A0A084G698-F1
#
_cell.length_a   1.000
_cell.length_b   1.000
_cell.length_c   1.000
_cell.angle_alpha   90.00
_cell.angle_beta   90.00
_cell.angle_gamma   90.00
#
_symmetry.space_group_name_H-M   'P 1'
#
loop_
_entity.id
_entity.type
_entity.pdbx_description
1 polymer ?
#
loop_
_entity_poly.entity_id
_entity_poly.type
_entity_poly.pdbx_seq_one_letter_code
_entity_poly.pdbx_strand_id
1 'polypeptide(L)'
;MAFRAPFSRLPLLRPAISSAIPRRPFHTTRAAAVRVGDPLPDLDVLVENSPGNKVNLAEEFNGGDGIIIGVPAAFSGACSTTHVPGYMNHPKLKNVGRVFVVSVNDPFVMKAWGEQLDPAKQTGAS
;
A
#
# COMPACT_ATOMS: atom_id res chain seq x y z
N MET A 1 -52.21 30.20 64.24
CA MET A 1 -52.71 29.67 62.95
C MET A 1 -51.53 29.48 62.03
N ALA A 2 -51.19 28.24 61.70
CA ALA A 2 -49.97 27.88 60.99
C ALA A 2 -50.14 28.05 59.47
N PHE A 3 -49.26 28.86 58.86
CA PHE A 3 -49.19 29.06 57.41
C PHE A 3 -48.58 27.83 56.72
N ARG A 4 -49.33 27.22 55.79
CA ARG A 4 -48.81 26.22 54.83
C ARG A 4 -48.30 26.94 53.59
N ALA A 5 -46.99 26.91 53.35
CA ALA A 5 -46.40 27.24 52.05
C ALA A 5 -46.39 26.00 51.14
N PRO A 6 -46.66 26.11 49.83
CA PRO A 6 -46.59 24.99 48.90
C PRO A 6 -45.12 24.75 48.51
N PHE A 7 -44.64 23.52 48.74
CA PHE A 7 -43.34 23.07 48.25
C PHE A 7 -43.38 22.92 46.73
N SER A 8 -42.80 23.88 46.02
CA SER A 8 -42.49 23.78 44.58
C SER A 8 -41.32 22.80 44.39
N ARG A 9 -41.57 21.66 43.75
CA ARG A 9 -40.52 20.73 43.31
C ARG A 9 -39.85 21.28 42.05
N LEU A 10 -38.62 21.77 42.17
CA LEU A 10 -37.76 22.05 41.01
C LEU A 10 -37.31 20.73 40.37
N PRO A 11 -37.39 20.57 39.04
CA PRO A 11 -36.87 19.39 38.37
C PRO A 11 -35.33 19.49 38.29
N LEU A 12 -34.64 18.47 38.80
CA LEU A 12 -33.21 18.29 38.58
C LEU A 12 -32.94 18.03 37.10
N LEU A 13 -32.35 19.00 36.40
CA LEU A 13 -31.84 18.81 35.04
C LEU A 13 -30.69 17.80 35.06
N ARG A 14 -30.87 16.66 34.38
CA ARG A 14 -29.78 15.74 34.06
C ARG A 14 -28.90 16.37 32.98
N PRO A 15 -27.57 16.45 33.15
CA PRO A 15 -26.70 16.87 32.06
C PRO A 15 -26.75 15.81 30.96
N ALA A 16 -27.19 16.20 29.77
CA ALA A 16 -27.08 15.36 28.58
C ALA A 16 -25.60 15.25 28.21
N ILE A 17 -24.97 14.13 28.56
CA ILE A 17 -23.65 13.78 28.05
C ILE A 17 -23.86 13.47 26.56
N SER A 18 -23.60 14.47 25.72
CA SER A 18 -23.54 14.29 24.28
C SER A 18 -22.39 13.33 23.97
N SER A 19 -22.72 12.08 23.66
CA SER A 19 -21.81 11.10 23.10
C SER A 19 -21.49 11.50 21.66
N ALA A 20 -20.63 12.51 21.52
CA ALA A 20 -20.02 12.86 20.25
C ALA A 20 -19.07 11.73 19.85
N ILE A 21 -19.61 10.67 19.26
CA ILE A 21 -18.84 9.64 18.59
C ILE A 21 -18.07 10.36 17.46
N PRO A 22 -16.74 10.36 17.45
CA PRO A 22 -15.98 10.98 16.38
C PRO A 22 -16.26 10.20 15.10
N ARG A 23 -17.09 10.78 14.23
CA ARG A 23 -17.32 10.27 12.88
C ARG A 23 -16.04 10.54 12.09
N ARG A 24 -15.17 9.53 11.93
CA ARG A 24 -14.09 9.62 10.94
C ARG A 24 -14.77 9.76 9.57
N PRO A 25 -14.64 10.89 8.87
CA PRO A 25 -15.20 11.00 7.53
C PRO A 25 -14.49 9.98 6.65
N PHE A 26 -15.25 9.24 5.84
CA PHE A 26 -14.65 8.45 4.77
C PHE A 26 -13.95 9.43 3.83
N HIS A 27 -12.63 9.36 3.78
CA HIS A 27 -11.81 10.23 2.95
C HIS A 27 -11.77 9.65 1.53
N THR A 28 -12.30 10.39 0.55
CA THR A 28 -12.40 9.95 -0.86
C THR A 28 -11.39 10.66 -1.76
N THR A 29 -10.18 10.98 -1.27
CA THR A 29 -9.14 11.47 -2.20
C THR A 29 -8.87 10.42 -3.25
N ARG A 30 -9.11 10.82 -4.49
CA ARG A 30 -8.67 10.11 -5.68
C ARG A 30 -7.17 9.79 -5.53
N ALA A 31 -6.79 8.53 -5.80
CA ALA A 31 -5.39 8.14 -5.83
C ALA A 31 -4.61 9.13 -6.71
N ALA A 32 -3.53 9.70 -6.19
CA ALA A 32 -2.65 10.57 -6.95
C ALA A 32 -2.04 9.73 -8.08
N ALA A 33 -2.39 10.05 -9.33
CA ALA A 33 -1.74 9.44 -10.48
C ALA A 33 -0.34 10.05 -10.61
N VAL A 34 0.69 9.19 -10.62
CA VAL A 34 2.08 9.61 -10.84
C VAL A 34 2.19 10.21 -12.24
N ARG A 35 2.83 11.37 -12.37
CA ARG A 35 3.09 12.04 -13.65
C ARG A 35 4.59 11.98 -13.95
N VAL A 36 4.93 12.10 -15.23
CA VAL A 36 6.34 12.18 -15.65
C VAL A 36 6.98 13.41 -15.01
N GLY A 37 8.10 13.21 -14.32
CA GLY A 37 8.81 14.25 -13.58
C GLY A 37 8.45 14.36 -12.10
N ASP A 38 7.41 13.64 -11.63
CA ASP A 38 7.14 13.54 -10.20
C ASP A 38 8.24 12.72 -9.51
N PRO A 39 8.64 13.09 -8.28
CA PRO A 39 9.56 12.28 -7.50
C PRO A 39 8.91 10.95 -7.11
N LEU A 40 9.73 9.90 -6.99
CA LEU A 40 9.25 8.62 -6.48
C LEU A 40 8.88 8.77 -4.99
N PRO A 41 7.73 8.26 -4.54
CA PRO A 41 7.30 8.43 -3.17
C PRO A 41 8.18 7.61 -2.22
N ASP A 42 8.63 8.28 -1.17
CA ASP A 42 9.42 7.71 -0.08
C ASP A 42 8.48 6.96 0.89
N LEU A 43 8.38 5.64 0.74
CA LEU A 43 7.41 4.79 1.44
C LEU A 43 8.05 3.48 1.95
N ASP A 44 8.01 3.28 3.26
CA ASP A 44 8.50 2.05 3.94
C ASP A 44 7.43 0.94 4.04
N VAL A 45 6.62 0.78 2.99
CA VAL A 45 5.47 -0.14 2.97
C VAL A 45 5.80 -1.45 2.27
N LEU A 46 6.71 -1.42 1.30
CA LEU A 46 7.05 -2.59 0.50
C LEU A 46 8.01 -3.51 1.25
N VAL A 47 7.83 -4.81 1.03
CA VAL A 47 8.60 -5.85 1.68
C VAL A 47 9.00 -6.92 0.67
N GLU A 48 10.20 -7.46 0.80
CA GLU A 48 10.75 -8.44 -0.15
C GLU A 48 11.17 -9.71 0.60
N ASN A 49 10.74 -10.88 0.10
CA ASN A 49 11.03 -12.22 0.65
C ASN A 49 10.50 -12.53 2.06
N SER A 50 10.45 -11.54 2.95
CA SER A 50 10.02 -11.65 4.33
C SER A 50 9.38 -10.34 4.80
N PRO A 51 8.35 -10.36 5.66
CA PRO A 51 7.71 -9.16 6.21
C PRO A 51 8.66 -8.25 7.00
N GLY A 52 9.80 -8.77 7.48
CA GLY A 52 10.80 -7.98 8.20
C GLY A 52 11.77 -7.24 7.29
N ASN A 53 11.85 -7.60 6.01
CA ASN A 53 12.77 -6.99 5.05
C ASN A 53 12.02 -5.93 4.27
N LYS A 54 12.08 -4.68 4.76
CA LYS A 54 11.46 -3.53 4.12
C LYS A 54 12.35 -3.01 3.01
N VAL A 55 11.74 -2.68 1.89
CA VAL A 55 12.42 -2.11 0.72
C VAL A 55 11.80 -0.77 0.41
N ASN A 56 12.65 0.26 0.34
CA ASN A 56 12.24 1.59 -0.06
C ASN A 56 12.67 1.86 -1.49
N LEU A 57 11.70 2.02 -2.40
CA LEU A 57 12.01 2.22 -3.81
C LEU A 57 12.76 3.53 -4.05
N ALA A 58 12.46 4.61 -3.31
CA ALA A 58 13.15 5.88 -3.50
C ALA A 58 14.65 5.76 -3.23
N GLU A 59 15.04 4.96 -2.23
CA GLU A 59 16.44 4.65 -1.92
C GLU A 59 17.06 3.73 -2.98
N GLU A 60 16.33 2.70 -3.43
CA GLU A 60 16.78 1.78 -4.47
C GLU A 60 17.00 2.49 -5.82
N PHE A 61 16.25 3.54 -6.14
CA PHE A 61 16.44 4.30 -7.37
C PHE A 61 17.44 5.46 -7.21
N ASN A 62 18.00 5.68 -6.02
CA ASN A 62 18.88 6.81 -5.72
C ASN A 62 20.28 6.58 -6.33
N GLY A 63 20.43 6.85 -7.63
CA GLY A 63 21.68 6.74 -8.37
C GLY A 63 21.66 5.81 -9.58
N GLY A 64 20.50 5.27 -9.96
CA GLY A 64 20.38 4.42 -11.14
C GLY A 64 18.98 4.41 -11.73
N ASP A 65 18.92 4.18 -13.04
CA ASP A 65 17.67 3.95 -13.75
C ASP A 65 17.11 2.57 -13.42
N GLY A 66 15.81 2.40 -13.71
CA GLY A 66 15.18 1.10 -13.70
C GLY A 66 13.69 1.17 -13.91
N ILE A 67 13.02 0.03 -13.71
CA ILE A 67 11.63 -0.19 -14.07
C ILE A 67 10.88 -0.76 -12.87
N ILE A 68 9.70 -0.21 -12.60
CA ILE A 68 8.74 -0.77 -11.65
C ILE A 68 7.58 -1.37 -12.45
N ILE A 69 7.33 -2.66 -12.27
CA ILE A 69 6.24 -3.39 -12.92
C ILE A 69 5.18 -3.68 -11.86
N GLY A 70 4.06 -2.95 -11.92
CA GLY A 70 2.91 -3.21 -11.07
C GLY A 70 2.05 -4.34 -11.62
N VAL A 71 1.80 -5.38 -10.82
CA VAL A 71 0.86 -6.45 -11.16
C VAL A 71 -0.29 -6.50 -10.16
N PRO A 72 -1.52 -6.81 -10.60
CA PRO A 72 -2.66 -6.91 -9.69
C PRO A 72 -2.59 -8.14 -8.77
N ALA A 73 -2.00 -9.24 -9.23
CA ALA A 73 -1.89 -10.48 -8.46
C ALA A 73 -0.79 -11.41 -9.00
N ALA A 74 -0.02 -12.01 -8.10
CA ALA A 74 0.85 -13.15 -8.36
C ALA A 74 0.04 -14.38 -8.81
N PHE A 75 0.65 -15.26 -9.60
CA PHE A 75 0.04 -16.48 -10.18
C PHE A 75 -1.21 -16.26 -11.05
N SER A 76 -1.58 -15.02 -11.36
CA SER A 76 -2.70 -14.74 -12.25
C SER A 76 -2.30 -14.98 -13.71
N GLY A 77 -3.26 -15.44 -14.53
CA GLY A 77 -3.00 -15.96 -15.89
C GLY A 77 -2.20 -15.00 -16.78
N ALA A 78 -2.77 -13.84 -17.11
CA ALA A 78 -2.09 -12.86 -17.97
C ALA A 78 -0.78 -12.34 -17.35
N CYS A 79 -0.74 -12.13 -16.03
CA CYS A 79 0.46 -11.60 -15.37
C CYS A 79 1.63 -12.57 -15.42
N SER A 80 1.36 -13.88 -15.23
CA SER A 80 2.38 -14.93 -15.15
C SER A 80 2.80 -15.44 -16.52
N THR A 81 1.94 -15.38 -17.54
CA THR A 81 2.25 -15.92 -18.88
C THR A 81 2.90 -14.89 -19.79
N THR A 82 2.43 -13.63 -19.79
CA THR A 82 2.84 -12.65 -20.80
C THR A 82 3.37 -11.35 -20.22
N HIS A 83 2.78 -10.82 -19.14
CA HIS A 83 3.14 -9.50 -18.64
C HIS A 83 4.57 -9.46 -18.09
N VAL A 84 4.85 -10.17 -16.99
CA VAL A 84 6.17 -10.16 -16.34
C VAL A 84 7.24 -10.84 -17.22
N PRO A 85 7.00 -12.04 -17.81
CA PRO A 85 7.98 -12.65 -18.71
C PRO A 85 8.27 -11.82 -19.97
N GLY A 86 7.31 -11.02 -20.44
CA GLY A 86 7.50 -10.14 -21.59
C GLY A 86 8.57 -9.07 -21.33
N TYR A 87 8.59 -8.49 -20.13
CA TYR A 87 9.65 -7.56 -19.72
C TYR A 87 10.98 -8.27 -19.48
N MET A 88 10.96 -9.41 -18.78
CA MET A 88 12.16 -10.22 -18.47
C MET A 88 12.95 -10.64 -19.73
N ASN A 89 12.24 -11.03 -20.80
CA ASN A 89 12.84 -11.46 -22.06
C ASN A 89 13.16 -10.29 -23.00
N HIS A 90 12.85 -9.05 -22.63
CA HIS A 90 13.04 -7.91 -23.51
C HIS A 90 14.54 -7.58 -23.63
N PRO A 91 15.11 -7.47 -24.85
CA PRO A 91 16.56 -7.32 -25.05
C PRO A 91 17.11 -6.01 -24.46
N LYS A 92 16.27 -4.99 -24.31
CA LYS A 92 16.66 -3.70 -23.71
C LYS A 92 16.75 -3.74 -22.19
N LEU A 93 16.19 -4.75 -21.52
CA LEU A 93 16.11 -4.80 -20.05
C LEU A 93 17.50 -4.69 -19.39
N LYS A 94 18.50 -5.34 -20.02
CA LYS A 94 19.90 -5.32 -19.57
C LYS A 94 20.52 -3.92 -19.46
N ASN A 95 19.98 -2.94 -20.19
CA ASN A 95 20.50 -1.59 -20.23
C ASN A 95 19.71 -0.60 -19.36
N VAL A 96 18.59 -1.01 -18.76
CA VAL A 96 17.68 -0.10 -18.03
C VAL A 96 17.99 -0.06 -16.53
N GLY A 97 18.81 -0.97 -16.01
CA GLY A 97 19.19 -1.00 -14.60
C GLY A 97 18.35 -1.98 -13.78
N ARG A 98 17.82 -1.54 -12.63
CA ARG A 98 17.08 -2.40 -11.67
C ARG A 98 15.64 -2.63 -12.12
N VAL A 99 15.08 -3.80 -11.84
CA VAL A 99 13.69 -4.14 -12.16
C VAL A 99 13.00 -4.64 -10.90
N PHE A 100 11.89 -3.99 -10.54
CA PHE A 100 11.09 -4.35 -9.38
C PHE A 100 9.69 -4.78 -9.80
N VAL A 101 9.23 -5.94 -9.33
CA VAL A 101 7.86 -6.40 -9.56
C VAL A 101 7.03 -6.22 -8.30
N VAL A 102 6.07 -5.29 -8.34
CA VAL A 102 5.28 -4.90 -7.16
C VAL A 102 3.86 -5.43 -7.29
N SER A 103 3.36 -6.06 -6.23
CA SER A 103 1.98 -6.54 -6.11
C SER A 103 1.42 -6.24 -4.72
N VAL A 104 0.10 -6.36 -4.57
CA VAL A 104 -0.61 -6.28 -3.28
C VAL A 104 -0.52 -7.59 -2.47
N ASN A 105 0.16 -8.61 -2.99
CA ASN A 105 0.37 -9.89 -2.31
C ASN A 105 1.41 -9.77 -1.19
N ASP A 106 1.39 -10.73 -0.28
CA ASP A 106 2.40 -10.85 0.76
C ASP A 106 3.77 -11.28 0.19
N PRO A 107 4.88 -11.01 0.90
CA PRO A 107 6.23 -11.26 0.39
C PRO A 107 6.55 -12.75 0.19
N PHE A 108 5.87 -13.67 0.88
CA PHE A 108 6.12 -15.10 0.72
C PHE A 108 5.53 -15.62 -0.59
N VAL A 109 4.31 -15.17 -0.93
CA VAL A 109 3.68 -15.45 -2.22
C VAL A 109 4.51 -14.85 -3.36
N MET A 110 4.96 -13.60 -3.22
CA MET A 110 5.79 -12.96 -4.24
C MET A 110 7.13 -13.68 -4.43
N LYS A 111 7.77 -14.13 -3.35
CA LYS A 111 9.01 -14.93 -3.42
C LYS A 111 8.80 -16.24 -4.20
N ALA A 112 7.79 -17.02 -3.82
CA ALA A 112 7.50 -18.30 -4.49
C ALA A 112 7.15 -18.09 -5.97
N TRP A 113 6.45 -17.00 -6.28
CA TRP A 113 6.11 -16.65 -7.66
C TRP A 113 7.33 -16.24 -8.48
N GLY A 114 8.22 -15.43 -7.90
CA GLY A 114 9.49 -15.05 -8.51
C GLY A 114 10.37 -16.27 -8.81
N GLU A 115 10.47 -17.22 -7.88
CA GLU A 115 11.19 -18.49 -8.08
C GLU A 115 10.58 -19.34 -9.22
N GLN A 116 9.26 -19.29 -9.43
CA GLN A 116 8.62 -19.97 -10.56
C GLN A 116 8.88 -19.26 -11.90
N LEU A 117 8.92 -17.92 -11.91
CA LEU A 117 9.12 -17.14 -13.14
C LEU A 117 10.58 -17.10 -13.57
N ASP A 118 11.52 -17.02 -12.62
CA ASP A 118 12.96 -17.01 -12.85
C ASP A 118 13.67 -17.99 -11.89
N PRO A 119 13.57 -19.30 -12.14
CA PRO A 119 14.20 -20.31 -11.29
C PRO A 119 15.73 -20.18 -11.21
N ALA A 120 16.36 -19.45 -12.14
CA ALA A 120 17.79 -19.27 -12.19
C ALA A 120 18.26 -17.87 -11.74
N LYS A 121 17.34 -16.97 -11.33
CA LYS A 121 17.61 -15.55 -10.97
C LYS A 121 18.47 -14.80 -12.01
N GLN A 122 18.37 -15.16 -13.28
CA GLN A 122 19.22 -14.62 -14.34
C GLN A 122 18.80 -13.23 -14.80
N THR A 123 17.57 -12.83 -14.50
CA THR A 123 16.96 -11.60 -15.02
C THR A 123 17.16 -10.38 -14.12
N GLY A 124 17.68 -10.58 -12.90
CA GLY A 124 17.93 -9.49 -11.95
C GLY A 124 16.67 -8.76 -11.47
N ALA A 125 15.49 -9.37 -11.67
CA ALA A 125 14.23 -8.85 -11.17
C ALA A 125 14.03 -9.28 -9.70
N SER A 126 13.76 -8.29 -8.86
CA SER A 126 13.45 -8.45 -7.42
C SER A 126 11.98 -8.20 -7.14
#